data_AF-A0A6M0F3B6-F1
#
_entry.id   AF-A0A6M0F3B6-F1
#
_cell.length_a   1.000
_cell.length_b   1.000
_cell.length_c   1.000
_cell.angle_alpha   90.00
_cell.angle_beta   90.00
_cell.angle_gamma   90.00
#
_symmetry.space_group_name_H-M   'P 1'
#
loop_
_entity.id
_entity.type
_entity.pdbx_description
1 polymer ?
#
loop_
_entity_poly.entity_id
_entity_poly.type
_entity_poly.pdbx_seq_one_letter_code
_entity_poly.pdbx_strand_id
1 'polypeptide(L)'
;MSFSLLKDEEQNIIFECVKAAVEGPFFPDWEFHALFRFYRNEIAEFVENWSSLDYDSRDVKLAINNSLNNLTGYPHQYFDAWEDYLPANRKQVNELFRKWRAICL
;
A
#
# COMPACT_ATOMS: atom_id res chain seq x y z
N MET A 1 2.78 17.76 -5.76
CA MET A 1 2.26 17.08 -4.57
C MET A 1 0.92 16.44 -4.85
N SER A 2 0.94 15.15 -5.16
CA SER A 2 -0.26 14.36 -5.43
C SER A 2 -0.84 13.70 -4.17
N PHE A 3 0.03 13.24 -3.25
CA PHE A 3 -0.38 12.62 -1.98
C PHE A 3 -1.09 13.61 -1.02
N SER A 4 -0.64 14.87 -0.95
CA SER A 4 -1.24 15.90 -0.09
C SER A 4 -2.64 16.34 -0.51
N LEU A 5 -3.15 15.88 -1.67
CA LEU A 5 -4.52 16.12 -2.12
C LEU A 5 -5.52 15.15 -1.50
N LEU A 6 -5.03 14.11 -0.81
CA LEU A 6 -5.84 13.16 -0.06
C LEU A 6 -6.15 13.71 1.32
N LYS A 7 -7.32 13.35 1.85
CA LYS A 7 -7.70 13.63 3.24
C LYS A 7 -6.80 12.85 4.19
N ASP A 8 -6.63 13.32 5.42
CA ASP A 8 -5.81 12.65 6.44
C ASP A 8 -6.22 11.18 6.66
N GLU A 9 -7.52 10.90 6.67
CA GLU A 9 -8.05 9.53 6.76
C GLU A 9 -7.62 8.66 5.57
N GLU A 10 -7.64 9.21 4.35
CA GLU A 10 -7.20 8.50 3.14
C GLU A 10 -5.69 8.26 3.16
N GLN A 11 -4.90 9.24 3.61
CA GLN A 11 -3.46 9.08 3.79
C GLN A 11 -3.14 7.99 4.82
N ASN A 12 -3.90 7.94 5.91
CA ASN A 12 -3.76 6.89 6.93
C ASN A 12 -4.12 5.50 6.38
N ILE A 13 -5.20 5.38 5.59
CA ILE A 13 -5.54 4.10 4.94
C ILE A 13 -4.42 3.66 4.00
N ILE A 14 -3.82 4.58 3.23
CA ILE A 14 -2.66 4.25 2.38
C ILE A 14 -1.49 3.75 3.22
N PHE A 15 -1.15 4.43 4.31
CA PHE A 15 -0.09 4.00 5.22
C PHE A 15 -0.33 2.57 5.72
N GLU A 16 -1.52 2.29 6.25
CA GLU A 16 -1.87 0.96 6.74
C GLU A 16 -1.85 -0.09 5.63
N CYS A 17 -2.17 0.27 4.38
CA CYS A 17 -2.02 -0.64 3.23
C CYS A 17 -0.54 -0.98 2.93
N VAL A 18 0.34 0.01 2.96
CA VAL A 18 1.78 -0.23 2.74
C VAL A 18 2.36 -1.05 3.89
N LYS A 19 1.97 -0.75 5.13
CA LYS A 19 2.37 -1.49 6.32
C LYS A 19 1.84 -2.93 6.31
N ALA A 20 0.57 -3.14 6.00
CA ALA A 20 -0.04 -4.46 5.87
C ALA A 20 0.63 -5.32 4.80
N ALA A 21 1.13 -4.71 3.71
CA ALA A 21 1.90 -5.46 2.72
C ALA A 21 3.19 -6.06 3.33
N VAL A 22 3.85 -5.33 4.23
CA VAL A 22 5.10 -5.75 4.87
C VAL A 22 4.85 -6.70 6.05
N GLU A 23 3.93 -6.36 6.94
CA GLU A 23 3.73 -7.05 8.22
C GLU A 23 2.67 -8.16 8.15
N GLY A 24 1.79 -8.10 7.14
CA GLY A 24 0.68 -9.01 6.98
C GLY A 24 1.03 -10.29 6.23
N PRO A 25 0.19 -11.35 6.37
CA PRO A 25 0.41 -12.63 5.71
C PRO A 25 0.08 -12.61 4.20
N PHE A 26 -0.35 -11.48 3.65
CA PHE A 26 -0.96 -11.37 2.32
C PHE A 26 -0.03 -11.77 1.17
N PHE A 27 1.28 -11.60 1.33
CA PHE A 27 2.26 -11.83 0.26
C PHE A 27 3.38 -12.74 0.76
N PRO A 28 3.68 -13.84 0.07
CA PRO A 28 4.80 -14.69 0.43
C PRO A 28 6.13 -14.05 -0.02
N ASP A 29 7.20 -14.28 0.75
CA ASP A 29 8.51 -13.66 0.50
C ASP A 29 9.07 -13.97 -0.89
N TRP A 30 8.88 -15.20 -1.38
CA TRP A 30 9.41 -15.63 -2.67
C TRP A 30 8.79 -14.89 -3.87
N GLU A 31 7.56 -14.36 -3.72
CA GLU A 31 6.86 -13.62 -4.78
C GLU A 31 6.88 -12.10 -4.56
N PHE A 32 7.29 -11.65 -3.36
CA PHE A 32 7.20 -10.25 -2.96
C PHE A 32 7.86 -9.31 -3.96
N HIS A 33 9.11 -9.60 -4.36
CA HIS A 33 9.82 -8.79 -5.35
C HIS A 33 9.14 -8.77 -6.73
N ALA A 34 8.52 -9.86 -7.16
CA ALA A 34 7.79 -9.90 -8.42
C ALA A 34 6.51 -9.04 -8.38
N LEU A 35 5.80 -9.05 -7.25
CA LEU A 35 4.55 -8.30 -7.06
C LEU A 35 4.80 -6.81 -6.86
N PHE A 36 5.85 -6.45 -6.12
CA PHE A 36 6.08 -5.08 -5.68
C PHE A 36 7.18 -4.37 -6.45
N ARG A 37 8.10 -5.09 -7.09
CA ARG A 37 9.38 -4.57 -7.64
C ARG A 37 10.31 -3.99 -6.56
N PHE A 38 10.08 -4.41 -5.32
CA PHE A 38 10.86 -4.10 -4.14
C PHE A 38 10.98 -5.37 -3.31
N TYR A 39 12.06 -5.52 -2.57
CA TYR A 39 12.14 -6.46 -1.48
C TYR A 39 11.31 -5.97 -0.29
N ARG A 40 10.90 -6.91 0.59
CA ARG A 40 10.07 -6.58 1.75
C ARG A 40 10.72 -5.55 2.67
N ASN A 41 12.05 -5.65 2.86
CA ASN A 41 12.80 -4.70 3.67
C ASN A 41 12.83 -3.29 3.07
N GLU A 42 12.86 -3.15 1.74
CA GLU A 42 12.83 -1.83 1.09
C GLU A 42 11.47 -1.14 1.32
N ILE A 43 10.36 -1.90 1.30
CA ILE A 43 9.05 -1.33 1.66
C ILE A 43 8.96 -1.05 3.17
N ALA A 44 9.56 -1.90 4.01
CA ALA A 44 9.64 -1.65 5.45
C ALA A 44 10.32 -0.32 5.76
N GLU A 45 11.40 0.02 5.04
CA GLU A 45 12.08 1.31 5.17
C GLU A 45 11.15 2.50 4.82
N PHE A 46 10.25 2.34 3.85
CA PHE A 46 9.23 3.37 3.56
C PHE A 46 8.24 3.54 4.71
N VAL A 47 7.82 2.44 5.35
CA VAL A 47 6.92 2.47 6.51
C VAL A 47 7.60 3.18 7.69
N GLU A 48 8.85 2.83 7.99
CA GLU A 48 9.62 3.43 9.09
C GLU A 48 9.84 4.94 8.92
N ASN A 49 10.02 5.38 7.67
CA ASN A 49 10.32 6.78 7.34
C ASN A 49 9.11 7.56 6.81
N TRP A 50 7.89 7.04 6.99
CA TRP A 50 6.68 7.50 6.31
C TRP A 50 6.53 9.03 6.29
N SER A 51 6.63 9.68 7.45
CA SER A 51 6.45 11.14 7.59
C SER A 51 7.49 12.00 6.87
N SER A 52 8.63 11.40 6.47
CA SER A 52 9.73 12.08 5.80
C SER A 52 9.89 11.71 4.32
N LEU A 53 8.99 10.87 3.79
CA LEU A 53 9.07 10.43 2.40
C LEU A 53 8.84 11.57 1.41
N ASP A 54 9.58 11.53 0.29
CA ASP A 54 9.22 12.26 -0.92
C ASP A 54 8.12 11.50 -1.67
N TYR A 55 6.87 11.87 -1.41
CA TYR A 55 5.70 11.28 -2.05
C TYR A 55 5.56 11.61 -3.55
N ASP A 56 6.34 12.57 -4.08
CA ASP A 56 6.37 12.82 -5.52
C ASP A 56 7.40 11.93 -6.24
N SER A 57 8.30 11.28 -5.49
CA SER A 57 9.28 10.31 -6.02
C SER A 57 8.60 9.11 -6.69
N ARG A 58 9.28 8.58 -7.71
CA ARG A 58 8.77 7.43 -8.48
C ARG A 58 8.63 6.18 -7.60
N ASP A 59 9.60 5.95 -6.72
CA ASP A 59 9.68 4.71 -5.95
C ASP A 59 8.61 4.68 -4.85
N VAL A 60 8.40 5.79 -4.14
CA VAL A 60 7.30 5.91 -3.15
C VAL A 60 5.95 5.72 -3.85
N LYS A 61 5.76 6.34 -5.02
CA LYS A 61 4.51 6.16 -5.79
C LYS A 61 4.29 4.72 -6.23
N LEU A 62 5.35 4.03 -6.65
CA LEU A 62 5.29 2.65 -7.09
C LEU A 62 4.98 1.71 -5.92
N ALA A 63 5.60 1.92 -4.75
CA ALA A 63 5.36 1.14 -3.56
C ALA A 63 3.90 1.28 -3.06
N ILE A 64 3.39 2.51 -3.00
CA ILE A 64 1.97 2.77 -2.67
C ILE A 64 1.05 2.10 -3.70
N ASN A 65 1.29 2.32 -4.99
CA ASN A 65 0.48 1.76 -6.06
C ASN A 65 0.40 0.23 -5.98
N ASN A 66 1.54 -0.43 -5.80
CA ASN A 66 1.61 -1.88 -5.78
C ASN A 66 1.00 -2.46 -4.49
N SER A 67 1.15 -1.77 -3.34
CA SER A 67 0.48 -2.16 -2.10
C SER A 67 -1.03 -2.16 -2.24
N LEU A 68 -1.60 -1.06 -2.76
CA LEU A 68 -3.04 -0.95 -2.99
C LEU A 68 -3.53 -1.97 -4.03
N ASN A 69 -2.84 -2.09 -5.16
CA ASN A 69 -3.20 -2.99 -6.25
C ASN A 69 -3.18 -4.47 -5.82
N ASN A 70 -2.12 -4.88 -5.12
CA ASN A 70 -1.93 -6.28 -4.79
C ASN A 70 -2.81 -6.68 -3.60
N LEU A 71 -3.03 -5.82 -2.61
CA LEU A 71 -3.97 -6.14 -1.51
C LEU A 71 -5.39 -6.37 -2.01
N THR A 72 -5.83 -5.68 -3.06
CA THR A 72 -7.20 -5.86 -3.57
C THR A 72 -7.30 -6.81 -4.77
N GLY A 73 -6.20 -7.06 -5.48
CA GLY A 73 -6.18 -7.81 -6.74
C GLY A 73 -5.42 -9.13 -6.73
N TYR A 74 -4.43 -9.31 -5.86
CA TYR A 74 -3.68 -10.57 -5.77
C TYR A 74 -4.49 -11.59 -4.95
N PRO A 75 -4.60 -12.87 -5.40
CA PRO A 75 -5.37 -13.89 -4.71
C PRO A 75 -4.66 -14.42 -3.46
N HIS A 76 -4.45 -13.56 -2.46
CA HIS A 76 -3.73 -13.87 -1.24
C HIS A 76 -4.42 -14.88 -0.32
N GLN A 77 -5.74 -15.11 -0.46
CA GLN A 77 -6.56 -16.02 0.37
C GLN A 77 -6.68 -15.66 1.87
N TYR A 78 -5.87 -14.74 2.39
CA TYR A 78 -5.94 -14.25 3.78
C TYR A 78 -7.01 -13.16 4.02
N PHE A 79 -8.25 -13.36 3.56
CA PHE A 79 -9.31 -12.36 3.80
C PHE A 79 -9.69 -12.26 5.28
N ASP A 80 -9.58 -13.36 6.03
CA ASP A 80 -9.91 -13.38 7.45
C ASP A 80 -8.93 -12.54 8.30
N ALA A 81 -7.68 -12.42 7.85
CA ALA A 81 -6.68 -11.59 8.52
C ALA A 81 -6.82 -10.09 8.16
N TRP A 82 -7.73 -9.72 7.27
CA TRP A 82 -7.81 -8.35 6.77
C TRP A 82 -8.08 -7.33 7.89
N GLU A 83 -9.02 -7.62 8.78
CA GLU A 83 -9.45 -6.71 9.85
C GLU A 83 -8.38 -6.52 10.94
N ASP A 84 -7.42 -7.45 11.06
CA ASP A 84 -6.30 -7.35 12.01
C ASP A 84 -5.25 -6.34 11.55
N TYR A 85 -5.15 -6.09 10.24
CA TYR A 85 -4.11 -5.25 9.63
C TYR A 85 -4.64 -3.98 8.99
N LEU A 86 -5.92 -3.94 8.60
CA LEU A 86 -6.47 -2.84 7.81
C LEU A 86 -7.75 -2.28 8.45
N PRO A 87 -7.79 -0.97 8.74
CA PRO A 87 -8.98 -0.33 9.30
C PRO A 87 -10.11 -0.15 8.27
N ALA A 88 -9.80 -0.28 6.98
CA ALA A 88 -10.72 -0.06 5.87
C ALA A 88 -11.03 -1.38 5.16
N ASN A 89 -12.28 -1.60 4.78
CA ASN A 89 -12.66 -2.79 4.02
C ASN A 89 -12.14 -2.74 2.57
N ARG A 90 -12.18 -3.90 1.88
CA ARG A 90 -11.68 -4.04 0.50
C ARG A 90 -12.33 -3.06 -0.49
N LYS A 91 -13.58 -2.66 -0.29
CA LYS A 91 -14.27 -1.69 -1.16
C LYS A 91 -13.67 -0.30 -1.00
N GLN A 92 -13.47 0.14 0.24
CA GLN A 92 -12.85 1.44 0.55
C GLN A 92 -11.43 1.53 -0.01
N VAL A 93 -10.61 0.48 0.17
CA VAL A 93 -9.25 0.44 -0.40
C VAL A 93 -9.27 0.50 -1.93
N ASN A 94 -10.23 -0.18 -2.60
CA ASN A 94 -10.37 -0.11 -4.05
C ASN A 94 -10.80 1.28 -4.56
N GLU A 95 -11.70 1.97 -3.85
CA GLU A 95 -12.11 3.33 -4.19
C GLU A 95 -10.94 4.30 -4.03
N LEU A 96 -10.19 4.17 -2.94
CA LEU A 96 -8.98 4.94 -2.70
C LEU A 96 -7.90 4.66 -3.75
N PHE A 97 -7.72 3.40 -4.16
CA PHE A 97 -6.78 3.05 -5.22
C PHE A 97 -7.13 3.73 -6.56
N ARG A 98 -8.41 3.79 -6.91
CA ARG A 98 -8.86 4.52 -8.11
C ARG A 98 -8.55 6.00 -8.02
N LYS A 99 -8.79 6.61 -6.85
CA LYS A 99 -8.49 8.03 -6.60
C LYS A 99 -6.99 8.29 -6.69
N TRP A 100 -6.17 7.46 -6.04
CA TRP A 100 -4.70 7.51 -6.09
C TRP A 100 -4.20 7.50 -7.54
N ARG A 101 -4.66 6.55 -8.37
CA ARG A 101 -4.26 6.49 -9.78
C ARG A 101 -4.69 7.70 -10.59
N ALA A 102 -5.76 8.39 -10.24
CA ALA A 102 -6.22 9.57 -10.96
C ALA A 102 -5.39 10.83 -10.68
N ILE A 103 -4.67 10.87 -9.55
CA ILE A 103 -3.90 12.04 -9.11
C ILE A 103 -2.38 11.83 -9.17
N CYS A 104 -1.93 10.58 -9.24
CA CYS A 104 -0.50 10.21 -9.20
C CYS A 104 0.03 9.58 -10.50
N LEU A 105 -0.86 9.13 -11.40
CA LEU A 105 -0.53 8.49 -12.69
C LEU A 105 -1.30 9.18 -13.82
#